data_AF-A0A968WCT6-F1
#
_entry.id   AF-A0A968WCT6-F1
#
_cell.length_a   1.000
_cell.length_b   1.000
_cell.length_c   1.000
_cell.angle_alpha   90.00
_cell.angle_beta   90.00
_cell.angle_gamma   90.00
#
_symmetry.space_group_name_H-M   'P 1'
#
loop_
_entity.id
_entity.type
_entity.pdbx_description
1 polymer ?
#
loop_
_entity_poly.entity_id
_entity_poly.type
_entity_poly.pdbx_seq_one_letter_code
_entity_poly.pdbx_strand_id
1 'polypeptide(L)'
;LIKAALDAGAERILVGCGDSGTNDGGAGMAQALGVKLLDENGSSIGLGGSELIKLKQIDFSQRDPRLDNVVIDVACNWHNLLCGDRGVAKVFGPQKGASPEIVEQMALGLEHYAAVIAGDLGMDIGEMPGSGASGGLGTGLHALIGATLHPRYDIVMQYLELDNLIPEVDLVITAEGCIDFQTPRGKIPAEVAKRAKSYGLPVIALVGTVGEGAEINFQHGIDYFTSILTHPCGLNEAIDQTATLLTDAAEQIARLLLVGKEIRRCTFTD
;
A
#
# COMPACT_ATOMS: atom_id res chain seq x y z
N LEU A 1 10.80 -15.29 -3.74
CA LEU A 1 11.43 -13.96 -3.88
C LEU A 1 12.29 -13.60 -2.67
N ILE A 2 11.74 -13.58 -1.46
CA ILE A 2 12.51 -13.28 -0.23
C ILE A 2 13.78 -14.15 -0.15
N LYS A 3 13.66 -15.48 -0.30
CA LYS A 3 14.82 -16.38 -0.34
C LYS A 3 15.89 -15.98 -1.36
N ALA A 4 15.48 -15.59 -2.57
CA ALA A 4 16.42 -15.16 -3.60
C ALA A 4 17.13 -13.83 -3.23
N ALA A 5 16.43 -12.91 -2.56
CA ALA A 5 17.06 -11.70 -2.02
C ALA A 5 18.07 -12.03 -0.91
N LEU A 6 17.74 -12.99 -0.02
CA LEU A 6 18.68 -13.50 0.97
C LEU A 6 19.89 -14.18 0.32
N ASP A 7 19.69 -14.94 -0.77
CA ASP A 7 20.76 -15.60 -1.54
C ASP A 7 21.67 -14.57 -2.23
N ALA A 8 21.13 -13.42 -2.61
CA ALA A 8 21.89 -12.29 -3.14
C ALA A 8 22.62 -11.48 -2.05
N GLY A 9 22.48 -11.84 -0.77
CA GLY A 9 23.13 -11.16 0.35
C GLY A 9 22.46 -9.85 0.76
N ALA A 10 21.15 -9.68 0.50
CA ALA A 10 20.43 -8.48 0.91
C ALA A 10 20.39 -8.35 2.45
N GLU A 11 20.83 -7.20 2.97
CA GLU A 11 20.74 -6.84 4.39
C GLU A 11 19.41 -6.15 4.75
N ARG A 12 18.76 -5.57 3.73
CA ARG A 12 17.44 -4.94 3.83
C ARG A 12 16.54 -5.38 2.68
N ILE A 13 15.28 -5.67 2.99
CA ILE A 13 14.25 -6.07 2.01
C ILE A 13 13.01 -5.22 2.25
N LEU A 14 12.60 -4.44 1.24
CA LEU A 14 11.30 -3.78 1.22
C LEU A 14 10.30 -4.63 0.43
N VAL A 15 9.22 -5.05 1.10
CA VAL A 15 8.14 -5.84 0.50
C VAL A 15 6.91 -4.95 0.28
N GLY A 16 6.47 -4.84 -0.97
CA GLY A 16 5.20 -4.21 -1.30
C GLY A 16 4.03 -5.20 -1.20
N CYS A 17 3.07 -4.94 -0.32
CA CYS A 17 1.82 -5.69 -0.25
C CYS A 17 0.72 -4.97 -1.04
N GLY A 18 0.59 -5.35 -2.32
CA GLY A 18 -0.48 -4.94 -3.22
C GLY A 18 -1.41 -6.08 -3.59
N ASP A 19 -2.35 -5.82 -4.49
CA ASP A 19 -3.36 -6.75 -5.00
C ASP A 19 -2.88 -8.20 -5.07
N SER A 20 -3.56 -9.09 -4.35
CA SER A 20 -3.17 -10.49 -4.25
C SER A 20 -4.25 -11.43 -4.77
N GLY A 21 -3.82 -12.52 -5.40
CA GLY A 21 -4.68 -13.67 -5.71
C GLY A 21 -4.79 -14.68 -4.56
N THR A 22 -4.20 -14.38 -3.39
CA THR A 22 -4.11 -15.30 -2.25
C THR A 22 -4.96 -14.84 -1.07
N ASN A 23 -5.29 -15.80 -0.19
CA ASN A 23 -5.92 -15.58 1.11
C ASN A 23 -5.51 -16.68 2.10
N ASP A 24 -4.20 -16.88 2.26
CA ASP A 24 -3.59 -17.95 3.04
C ASP A 24 -2.84 -17.44 4.28
N GLY A 25 -3.02 -16.17 4.67
CA GLY A 25 -2.34 -15.62 5.84
C GLY A 25 -0.82 -15.48 5.68
N GLY A 26 -0.29 -15.67 4.47
CA GLY A 26 1.16 -15.77 4.24
C GLY A 26 1.75 -17.13 4.64
N ALA A 27 0.92 -18.15 4.89
CA ALA A 27 1.38 -19.49 5.24
C ALA A 27 2.32 -20.10 4.19
N GLY A 28 1.97 -20.05 2.91
CA GLY A 28 2.80 -20.60 1.84
C GLY A 28 4.16 -19.89 1.73
N MET A 29 4.18 -18.58 1.98
CA MET A 29 5.40 -17.77 2.01
C MET A 29 6.33 -18.21 3.16
N ALA A 30 5.78 -18.42 4.36
CA ALA A 30 6.55 -18.87 5.51
C ALA A 30 7.06 -20.31 5.35
N GLN A 31 6.23 -21.22 4.80
CA GLN A 31 6.62 -22.59 4.45
C GLN A 31 7.80 -22.62 3.48
N ALA A 32 7.80 -21.76 2.46
CA ALA A 32 8.90 -21.64 1.51
C ALA A 32 10.21 -21.12 2.14
N LEU A 33 10.12 -20.46 3.31
CA LEU A 33 11.24 -19.96 4.11
C LEU A 33 11.60 -20.90 5.28
N GLY A 34 11.04 -22.11 5.31
CA GLY A 34 11.40 -23.17 6.25
C GLY A 34 10.61 -23.19 7.55
N VAL A 35 9.62 -22.31 7.73
CA VAL A 35 8.67 -22.42 8.85
C VAL A 35 7.75 -23.60 8.61
N LYS A 36 7.61 -24.49 9.58
CA LYS A 36 6.68 -25.61 9.49
C LYS A 36 5.38 -25.26 10.18
N LEU A 37 4.29 -25.42 9.44
CA LEU A 37 2.93 -25.24 9.90
C LEU A 37 2.33 -26.64 10.07
N LEU A 38 2.17 -27.09 11.32
CA LEU A 38 1.91 -28.50 11.64
C LEU A 38 0.45 -28.71 12.07
N ASP A 39 -0.15 -29.82 11.65
CA ASP A 39 -1.47 -30.27 12.07
C ASP A 39 -1.45 -31.03 13.42
N GLU A 40 -2.61 -31.57 13.82
CA GLU A 40 -2.77 -32.35 15.05
C GLU A 40 -1.89 -33.61 15.13
N ASN A 41 -1.45 -34.13 13.98
CA ASN A 41 -0.60 -35.32 13.87
C ASN A 41 0.89 -34.95 13.77
N GLY A 42 1.23 -33.66 13.86
CA GLY A 42 2.59 -33.16 13.66
C GLY A 42 3.05 -33.18 12.19
N SER A 43 2.13 -33.34 11.24
CA SER A 43 2.43 -33.31 9.80
C SER A 43 2.24 -31.89 9.26
N SER A 44 2.99 -31.51 8.22
CA SER A 44 2.80 -30.18 7.62
C SER A 44 1.43 -30.05 6.96
N ILE A 45 0.72 -28.96 7.22
CA ILE A 45 -0.53 -28.63 6.52
C ILE A 45 -0.26 -28.40 5.02
N GLY A 46 -1.29 -28.57 4.20
CA GLY A 46 -1.21 -28.32 2.76
C GLY A 46 -1.05 -26.84 2.40
N LEU A 47 -1.19 -26.54 1.11
CA LEU A 47 -1.12 -25.19 0.57
C LEU A 47 -2.51 -24.52 0.49
N GLY A 48 -2.54 -23.20 0.67
CA GLY A 48 -3.73 -22.37 0.50
C GLY A 48 -4.54 -22.16 1.79
N GLY A 49 -5.45 -21.18 1.76
CA GLY A 49 -6.18 -20.73 2.95
C GLY A 49 -7.10 -21.77 3.59
N SER A 50 -7.59 -22.75 2.83
CA SER A 50 -8.43 -23.83 3.36
C SER A 50 -7.70 -24.74 4.34
N GLU A 51 -6.38 -24.79 4.27
CA GLU A 51 -5.56 -25.65 5.12
C GLU A 51 -5.27 -25.03 6.48
N LEU A 52 -5.49 -23.71 6.63
CA LEU A 52 -5.22 -22.99 7.87
C LEU A 52 -6.04 -23.52 9.06
N ILE A 53 -7.26 -24.01 8.81
CA ILE A 53 -8.12 -24.58 9.87
C ILE A 53 -7.53 -25.82 10.53
N LYS A 54 -6.58 -26.49 9.87
CA LYS A 54 -5.90 -27.69 10.39
C LYS A 54 -4.69 -27.35 11.24
N LEU A 55 -4.22 -26.10 11.22
CA LEU A 55 -3.00 -25.69 11.91
C LEU A 55 -3.15 -25.95 13.41
N LYS A 56 -2.18 -26.60 14.01
CA LYS A 56 -2.13 -26.83 15.45
C LYS A 56 -0.91 -26.22 16.12
N GLN A 57 0.22 -26.19 15.42
CA GLN A 57 1.49 -25.73 15.96
C GLN A 57 2.36 -25.11 14.86
N ILE A 58 3.14 -24.09 15.24
CA ILE A 58 4.15 -23.46 14.38
C ILE A 58 5.54 -23.86 14.86
N ASP A 59 6.36 -24.43 13.97
CA ASP A 59 7.73 -24.84 14.25
C ASP A 59 8.73 -24.04 13.41
N PHE A 60 9.63 -23.34 14.09
CA PHE A 60 10.68 -22.49 13.52
C PHE A 60 12.04 -23.18 13.39
N SER A 61 12.17 -24.45 13.78
CA SER A 61 13.44 -25.19 13.81
C SER A 61 14.18 -25.26 12.47
N GLN A 62 13.49 -25.05 11.35
CA GLN A 62 14.05 -25.03 10.00
C GLN A 62 13.87 -23.69 9.28
N ARG A 63 13.41 -22.65 10.00
CA ARG A 63 13.30 -21.29 9.45
C ARG A 63 14.68 -20.83 8.98
N ASP A 64 14.73 -20.17 7.83
CA ASP A 64 15.97 -19.63 7.26
C ASP A 64 16.64 -18.67 8.27
N PRO A 65 17.81 -19.01 8.82
CA PRO A 65 18.42 -18.27 9.94
C PRO A 65 18.91 -16.87 9.52
N ARG A 66 19.00 -16.60 8.21
CA ARG A 66 19.36 -15.26 7.72
C ARG A 66 18.27 -14.23 8.04
N LEU A 67 17.03 -14.66 8.22
CA LEU A 67 15.91 -13.79 8.57
C LEU A 67 16.11 -13.06 9.90
N ASP A 68 16.95 -13.57 10.81
CA ASP A 68 17.24 -12.91 12.09
C ASP A 68 18.19 -11.73 11.95
N ASN A 69 18.89 -11.60 10.80
CA ASN A 69 19.90 -10.57 10.57
C ASN A 69 19.50 -9.58 9.47
N VAL A 70 18.39 -9.82 8.77
CA VAL A 70 17.93 -8.97 7.66
C VAL A 70 16.77 -8.11 8.14
N VAL A 71 16.82 -6.81 7.85
CA VAL A 71 15.69 -5.91 8.11
C VAL A 71 14.67 -6.09 6.99
N ILE A 72 13.46 -6.52 7.34
CA ILE A 72 12.36 -6.68 6.38
C ILE A 72 11.28 -5.67 6.72
N ASP A 73 11.08 -4.69 5.85
CA ASP A 73 10.01 -3.71 5.95
C ASP A 73 8.90 -4.04 4.96
N VAL A 74 7.66 -3.85 5.38
CA VAL A 74 6.49 -4.15 4.54
C VAL A 74 5.65 -2.89 4.34
N ALA A 75 5.54 -2.44 3.10
CA ALA A 75 4.62 -1.38 2.71
C ALA A 75 3.22 -1.98 2.51
N CYS A 76 2.32 -1.79 3.48
CA CYS A 76 1.01 -2.44 3.47
C CYS A 76 -0.18 -1.46 3.58
N ASN A 77 -1.38 -1.94 3.23
CA ASN A 77 -2.60 -1.21 3.53
C ASN A 77 -2.88 -1.30 5.04
N TRP A 78 -2.60 -0.21 5.75
CA TRP A 78 -2.68 -0.14 7.21
C TRP A 78 -4.06 -0.46 7.80
N HIS A 79 -5.13 -0.22 7.04
CA HIS A 79 -6.49 -0.41 7.54
C HIS A 79 -7.03 -1.84 7.37
N ASN A 80 -6.31 -2.70 6.64
CA ASN A 80 -6.74 -4.07 6.43
C ASN A 80 -6.41 -4.92 7.65
N LEU A 81 -7.44 -5.55 8.22
CA LEU A 81 -7.34 -6.44 9.37
C LEU A 81 -7.44 -7.90 8.91
N LEU A 82 -6.78 -8.81 9.62
CA LEU A 82 -6.85 -10.24 9.30
C LEU A 82 -8.26 -10.78 9.59
N CYS A 83 -8.76 -10.47 10.78
CA CYS A 83 -9.92 -11.07 11.42
C CYS A 83 -11.06 -10.06 11.66
N GLY A 84 -12.16 -10.54 12.24
CA GLY A 84 -13.30 -9.71 12.64
C GLY A 84 -14.26 -9.36 11.50
N ASP A 85 -15.17 -8.43 11.75
CA ASP A 85 -16.22 -8.05 10.79
C ASP A 85 -15.67 -7.33 9.56
N ARG A 86 -14.53 -6.66 9.72
CA ARG A 86 -13.77 -6.02 8.64
C ARG A 86 -12.54 -6.82 8.22
N GLY A 87 -12.51 -8.11 8.58
CA GLY A 87 -11.41 -9.01 8.23
C GLY A 87 -11.26 -9.18 6.72
N VAL A 88 -10.03 -9.43 6.28
CA VAL A 88 -9.66 -9.44 4.86
C VAL A 88 -10.49 -10.43 4.04
N ALA A 89 -10.82 -11.60 4.58
CA ALA A 89 -11.65 -12.58 3.89
C ALA A 89 -13.05 -12.03 3.56
N LYS A 90 -13.69 -11.35 4.53
CA LYS A 90 -15.04 -10.78 4.36
C LYS A 90 -15.04 -9.59 3.41
N VAL A 91 -14.03 -8.72 3.50
CA VAL A 91 -13.96 -7.49 2.69
C VAL A 91 -13.48 -7.75 1.26
N PHE A 92 -12.50 -8.64 1.07
CA PHE A 92 -11.84 -8.85 -0.22
C PHE A 92 -12.14 -10.19 -0.88
N GLY A 93 -12.72 -11.16 -0.16
CA GLY A 93 -13.12 -12.45 -0.74
C GLY A 93 -14.14 -12.33 -1.89
N PRO A 94 -15.26 -11.59 -1.73
CA PRO A 94 -16.31 -11.52 -2.75
C PRO A 94 -15.81 -10.97 -4.10
N GLN A 95 -14.98 -9.93 -4.06
CA GLN A 95 -14.37 -9.31 -5.25
C GLN A 95 -13.33 -10.21 -5.95
N LYS A 96 -12.82 -11.24 -5.26
CA LYS A 96 -11.98 -12.30 -5.83
C LYS A 96 -12.77 -13.52 -6.30
N GLY A 97 -14.11 -13.46 -6.27
CA GLY A 97 -15.00 -14.52 -6.74
C GLY A 97 -15.38 -15.58 -5.70
N ALA A 98 -15.09 -15.36 -4.42
CA ALA A 98 -15.50 -16.29 -3.36
C ALA A 98 -17.02 -16.20 -3.09
N SER A 99 -17.70 -17.34 -3.01
CA SER A 99 -19.10 -17.39 -2.56
C SER A 99 -19.19 -17.05 -1.06
N PRO A 100 -20.36 -16.66 -0.54
CA PRO A 100 -20.53 -16.39 0.90
C PRO A 100 -20.06 -17.53 1.80
N GLU A 101 -20.30 -18.78 1.40
CA GLU A 101 -19.86 -19.97 2.14
C GLU A 101 -18.33 -20.12 2.14
N ILE A 102 -17.68 -19.83 1.01
CA ILE A 102 -16.23 -19.83 0.90
C ILE A 102 -15.65 -18.68 1.75
N VAL A 103 -16.29 -17.51 1.77
CA VAL A 103 -15.88 -16.38 2.60
C VAL A 103 -15.93 -16.74 4.08
N GLU A 104 -16.99 -17.41 4.53
CA GLU A 104 -17.11 -17.86 5.92
C GLU A 104 -16.02 -18.88 6.28
N GLN A 105 -15.77 -19.87 5.42
CA GLN A 105 -14.69 -20.85 5.63
C GLN A 105 -13.31 -20.20 5.68
N MET A 106 -13.04 -19.24 4.78
CA MET A 106 -11.78 -18.47 4.79
C MET A 106 -11.64 -17.65 6.07
N ALA A 107 -12.71 -16.98 6.50
CA ALA A 107 -12.70 -16.19 7.73
C ALA A 107 -12.41 -17.09 8.95
N LEU A 108 -13.09 -18.24 9.07
CA LEU A 108 -12.84 -19.21 10.14
C LEU A 108 -11.40 -19.74 10.14
N GLY A 109 -10.84 -20.03 8.97
CA GLY A 109 -9.45 -20.44 8.84
C GLY A 109 -8.46 -19.37 9.32
N LEU A 110 -8.72 -18.10 8.99
CA LEU A 110 -7.90 -16.98 9.45
C LEU A 110 -8.04 -16.69 10.95
N GLU A 111 -9.25 -16.80 11.51
CA GLU A 111 -9.48 -16.66 12.97
C GLU A 111 -8.74 -17.75 13.74
N HIS A 112 -8.82 -19.00 13.26
CA HIS A 112 -8.08 -20.11 13.83
C HIS A 112 -6.57 -19.92 13.72
N TYR A 113 -6.09 -19.47 12.56
CA TYR A 113 -4.69 -19.14 12.33
C TYR A 113 -4.18 -18.06 13.31
N ALA A 114 -4.96 -17.00 13.51
CA ALA A 114 -4.66 -15.95 14.49
C ALA A 114 -4.60 -16.47 15.92
N ALA A 115 -5.53 -17.35 16.30
CA ALA A 115 -5.56 -17.96 17.62
C ALA A 115 -4.33 -18.84 17.88
N VAL A 116 -3.88 -19.61 16.89
CA VAL A 116 -2.64 -20.41 17.02
C VAL A 116 -1.42 -19.50 17.14
N ILE A 117 -1.32 -18.44 16.33
CA ILE A 117 -0.23 -17.45 16.44
C ILE A 117 -0.21 -16.81 17.84
N ALA A 118 -1.38 -16.41 18.36
CA ALA A 118 -1.47 -15.85 19.69
C ALA A 118 -1.02 -16.84 20.78
N GLY A 119 -1.37 -18.12 20.65
CA GLY A 119 -0.96 -19.17 21.58
C GLY A 119 0.53 -19.51 21.54
N ASP A 120 1.09 -19.70 20.33
CA ASP A 120 2.47 -20.16 20.15
C ASP A 120 3.50 -19.03 20.25
N LEU A 121 3.13 -17.82 19.82
CA LEU A 121 4.04 -16.66 19.73
C LEU A 121 3.71 -15.54 20.70
N GLY A 122 2.55 -15.57 21.36
CA GLY A 122 2.10 -14.49 22.24
C GLY A 122 1.76 -13.20 21.49
N MET A 123 1.47 -13.29 20.18
CA MET A 123 1.19 -12.13 19.31
C MET A 123 -0.31 -12.07 18.96
N ASP A 124 -0.98 -10.99 19.34
CA ASP A 124 -2.35 -10.72 18.91
C ASP A 124 -2.35 -9.97 17.57
N ILE A 125 -2.65 -10.71 16.49
CA ILE A 125 -2.55 -10.20 15.12
C ILE A 125 -3.90 -10.08 14.42
N GLY A 126 -5.00 -10.53 15.06
CA GLY A 126 -6.32 -10.61 14.43
C GLY A 126 -6.80 -9.24 13.95
N GLU A 127 -6.68 -8.24 14.82
CA GLU A 127 -7.06 -6.85 14.53
C GLU A 127 -5.86 -5.89 14.47
N MET A 128 -4.63 -6.42 14.38
CA MET A 128 -3.45 -5.59 14.21
C MET A 128 -3.52 -4.82 12.87
N PRO A 129 -3.24 -3.51 12.84
CA PRO A 129 -3.20 -2.75 11.60
C PRO A 129 -2.24 -3.37 10.56
N GLY A 130 -2.72 -3.49 9.32
CA GLY A 130 -1.97 -4.08 8.22
C GLY A 130 -1.88 -5.60 8.22
N SER A 131 -2.38 -6.30 9.25
CA SER A 131 -2.29 -7.77 9.34
C SER A 131 -3.06 -8.48 8.23
N GLY A 132 -4.15 -7.86 7.76
CA GLY A 132 -4.97 -8.33 6.64
C GLY A 132 -4.44 -7.96 5.26
N ALA A 133 -3.29 -7.29 5.14
CA ALA A 133 -2.77 -6.90 3.84
C ALA A 133 -2.53 -8.12 2.93
N SER A 134 -2.93 -8.00 1.66
CA SER A 134 -2.74 -9.01 0.62
C SER A 134 -3.24 -10.42 0.99
N GLY A 135 -4.42 -10.54 1.61
CA GLY A 135 -5.00 -11.84 1.98
C GLY A 135 -4.39 -12.44 3.25
N GLY A 136 -3.97 -11.55 4.17
CA GLY A 136 -3.32 -11.93 5.41
C GLY A 136 -1.81 -12.14 5.30
N LEU A 137 -1.19 -11.90 4.13
CA LEU A 137 0.26 -11.95 3.98
C LEU A 137 0.99 -11.03 4.97
N GLY A 138 0.40 -9.88 5.33
CA GLY A 138 0.93 -9.01 6.37
C GLY A 138 1.16 -9.74 7.71
N THR A 139 0.22 -10.63 8.08
CA THR A 139 0.36 -11.49 9.26
C THR A 139 1.55 -12.42 9.14
N GLY A 140 1.66 -13.19 8.05
CA GLY A 140 2.78 -14.11 7.85
C GLY A 140 4.13 -13.40 7.80
N LEU A 141 4.20 -12.24 7.15
CA LEU A 141 5.41 -11.42 7.10
C LEU A 141 5.82 -10.97 8.50
N HIS A 142 4.87 -10.47 9.29
CA HIS A 142 5.15 -9.97 10.63
C HIS A 142 5.46 -11.10 11.63
N ALA A 143 4.51 -12.01 11.81
CA ALA A 143 4.55 -13.02 12.88
C ALA A 143 5.53 -14.16 12.57
N LEU A 144 5.67 -14.58 11.30
CA LEU A 144 6.43 -15.80 10.98
C LEU A 144 7.85 -15.55 10.50
N ILE A 145 8.15 -14.37 9.97
CA ILE A 145 9.50 -14.05 9.48
C ILE A 145 10.10 -12.78 10.07
N GLY A 146 9.40 -12.11 10.98
CA GLY A 146 9.93 -10.98 11.76
C GLY A 146 9.95 -9.64 11.02
N ALA A 147 9.12 -9.47 9.98
CA ALA A 147 9.05 -8.21 9.25
C ALA A 147 8.32 -7.12 10.04
N THR A 148 8.65 -5.86 9.78
CA THR A 148 7.92 -4.70 10.34
C THR A 148 6.91 -4.19 9.33
N LEU A 149 5.65 -4.07 9.74
CA LEU A 149 4.59 -3.52 8.90
C LEU A 149 4.58 -2.00 9.02
N HIS A 150 4.47 -1.33 7.88
CA HIS A 150 4.39 0.12 7.79
C HIS A 150 3.21 0.53 6.91
N PRO A 151 2.57 1.69 7.21
CA PRO A 151 1.74 2.35 6.23
C PRO A 151 2.53 2.53 4.94
N ARG A 152 1.93 2.14 3.80
CA ARG A 152 2.56 2.19 2.47
C ARG A 152 3.36 3.47 2.22
N TYR A 153 2.77 4.59 2.59
CA TYR A 153 3.36 5.89 2.34
C TYR A 153 4.56 6.18 3.24
N ASP A 154 4.45 5.95 4.54
CA ASP A 154 5.48 6.29 5.53
C ASP A 154 6.81 5.60 5.22
N ILE A 155 6.77 4.32 4.82
CA ILE A 155 7.99 3.59 4.49
C ILE A 155 8.57 4.00 3.14
N VAL A 156 7.76 4.23 2.10
CA VAL A 156 8.25 4.64 0.78
C VAL A 156 8.95 6.00 0.88
N MET A 157 8.43 6.92 1.69
CA MET A 157 9.07 8.21 1.89
C MET A 157 10.44 8.14 2.57
N GLN A 158 10.74 7.10 3.35
CA GLN A 158 12.09 6.96 3.92
C GLN A 158 13.15 6.71 2.83
N TYR A 159 12.72 6.22 1.66
CA TYR A 159 13.58 6.00 0.49
C TYR A 159 13.52 7.16 -0.51
N LEU A 160 12.64 8.14 -0.30
CA LEU A 160 12.57 9.34 -1.12
C LEU A 160 13.12 10.52 -0.34
N GLU A 161 14.10 11.22 -0.89
CA GLU A 161 14.70 12.40 -0.25
C GLU A 161 13.81 13.65 -0.34
N LEU A 162 12.49 13.46 -0.38
CA LEU A 162 11.52 14.53 -0.62
C LEU A 162 11.62 15.62 0.45
N ASP A 163 11.78 15.25 1.72
CA ASP A 163 11.91 16.21 2.82
C ASP A 163 13.19 17.06 2.73
N ASN A 164 14.23 16.57 2.03
CA ASN A 164 15.46 17.33 1.75
C ASN A 164 15.29 18.25 0.53
N LEU A 165 14.48 17.86 -0.45
CA LEU A 165 14.27 18.60 -1.70
C LEU A 165 13.22 19.71 -1.56
N ILE A 166 12.18 19.49 -0.76
CA ILE A 166 11.07 20.45 -0.62
C ILE A 166 11.54 21.86 -0.20
N PRO A 167 12.48 22.04 0.74
CA PRO A 167 12.94 23.39 1.13
C PRO A 167 13.63 24.18 0.00
N GLU A 168 14.05 23.52 -1.08
CA GLU A 168 14.84 24.13 -2.16
C GLU A 168 13.98 24.57 -3.36
N VAL A 169 12.66 24.43 -3.30
CA VAL A 169 11.76 24.73 -4.42
C VAL A 169 10.72 25.80 -4.09
N ASP A 170 10.23 26.50 -5.13
CA ASP A 170 9.18 27.51 -5.00
C ASP A 170 7.76 26.96 -5.28
N LEU A 171 7.66 25.76 -5.86
CA LEU A 171 6.42 25.13 -6.31
C LEU A 171 6.57 23.61 -6.30
N VAL A 172 5.53 22.92 -5.84
CA VAL A 172 5.45 21.45 -5.91
C VAL A 172 4.39 21.05 -6.94
N ILE A 173 4.76 20.16 -7.86
CA ILE A 173 3.83 19.52 -8.80
C ILE A 173 3.79 18.03 -8.46
N THR A 174 2.58 17.49 -8.27
CA THR A 174 2.32 16.07 -8.05
C THR A 174 1.35 15.52 -9.10
N ALA A 175 1.14 14.20 -9.12
CA ALA A 175 0.22 13.57 -10.06
C ALA A 175 -0.41 12.29 -9.51
N GLU A 176 -1.59 11.94 -10.03
CA GLU A 176 -2.19 10.61 -9.91
C GLU A 176 -3.13 10.30 -11.08
N GLY A 177 -3.54 9.04 -11.24
CA GLY A 177 -4.46 8.64 -12.29
C GLY A 177 -5.86 9.23 -12.11
N CYS A 178 -6.40 9.25 -10.89
CA CYS A 178 -7.72 9.80 -10.58
C CYS A 178 -7.70 10.45 -9.20
N ILE A 179 -7.96 11.75 -9.14
CA ILE A 179 -8.13 12.48 -7.87
C ILE A 179 -9.58 12.47 -7.44
N ASP A 180 -9.84 12.05 -6.21
CA ASP A 180 -11.19 11.83 -5.69
C ASP A 180 -11.23 12.02 -4.16
N PHE A 181 -12.38 11.74 -3.55
CA PHE A 181 -12.57 11.78 -2.11
C PHE A 181 -11.68 10.82 -1.31
N GLN A 182 -11.04 9.84 -1.96
CA GLN A 182 -10.15 8.88 -1.33
C GLN A 182 -8.69 9.34 -1.36
N THR A 183 -8.32 10.31 -2.21
CA THR A 183 -6.95 10.82 -2.30
C THR A 183 -6.37 11.27 -0.95
N PRO A 184 -7.11 11.99 -0.08
CA PRO A 184 -6.61 12.33 1.25
C PRO A 184 -6.30 11.15 2.18
N ARG A 185 -6.74 9.93 1.83
CA ARG A 185 -6.60 8.73 2.65
C ARG A 185 -5.30 7.99 2.34
N GLY A 186 -4.19 8.73 2.33
CA GLY A 186 -2.84 8.19 2.16
C GLY A 186 -2.43 7.90 0.71
N LYS A 187 -3.06 8.55 -0.29
CA LYS A 187 -2.50 8.57 -1.66
C LYS A 187 -1.38 9.62 -1.76
N ILE A 188 -0.50 9.41 -2.73
CA ILE A 188 0.71 10.22 -2.93
C ILE A 188 0.42 11.73 -3.04
N PRO A 189 -0.57 12.21 -3.83
CA PRO A 189 -0.78 13.65 -3.99
C PRO A 189 -1.09 14.38 -2.69
N ALA A 190 -1.97 13.84 -1.86
CA ALA A 190 -2.34 14.48 -0.59
C ALA A 190 -1.16 14.50 0.40
N GLU A 191 -0.35 13.45 0.42
CA GLU A 191 0.77 13.39 1.34
C GLU A 191 1.96 14.27 0.92
N VAL A 192 2.22 14.37 -0.38
CA VAL A 192 3.16 15.35 -0.96
C VAL A 192 2.65 16.76 -0.66
N ALA A 193 1.36 17.01 -0.83
CA ALA A 193 0.75 18.30 -0.56
C ALA A 193 0.88 18.71 0.92
N LYS A 194 0.56 17.79 1.84
CA LYS A 194 0.69 18.02 3.29
C LYS A 194 2.10 18.44 3.70
N ARG A 195 3.14 17.83 3.10
CA ARG A 195 4.55 18.19 3.33
C ARG A 195 4.89 19.52 2.71
N ALA A 196 4.55 19.75 1.44
CA ALA A 196 4.77 21.04 0.81
C ALA A 196 4.15 22.19 1.63
N LYS A 197 2.97 21.95 2.22
CA LYS A 197 2.30 22.90 3.12
C LYS A 197 2.98 23.14 4.45
N SER A 198 3.73 22.19 5.02
CA SER A 198 4.53 22.48 6.21
C SER A 198 5.66 23.48 5.93
N TYR A 199 6.04 23.66 4.66
CA TYR A 199 6.99 24.68 4.20
C TYR A 199 6.32 25.92 3.57
N GLY A 200 4.98 26.00 3.60
CA GLY A 200 4.24 27.13 3.03
C GLY A 200 4.22 27.18 1.49
N LEU A 201 4.53 26.06 0.82
CA LEU A 201 4.65 26.03 -0.64
C LEU A 201 3.31 25.82 -1.35
N PRO A 202 3.15 26.37 -2.56
CA PRO A 202 2.02 26.05 -3.43
C PRO A 202 2.17 24.65 -4.04
N VAL A 203 1.04 23.99 -4.27
CA VAL A 203 0.93 22.61 -4.75
C VAL A 203 -0.08 22.53 -5.89
N ILE A 204 0.38 21.98 -7.02
CA ILE A 204 -0.46 21.69 -8.20
C ILE A 204 -0.49 20.18 -8.43
N ALA A 205 -1.68 19.62 -8.67
CA ALA A 205 -1.82 18.22 -9.10
C ALA A 205 -2.25 18.11 -10.57
N LEU A 206 -1.48 17.38 -11.37
CA LEU A 206 -1.85 16.98 -12.73
C LEU A 206 -2.42 15.57 -12.69
N VAL A 207 -3.68 15.41 -13.08
CA VAL A 207 -4.41 14.16 -12.83
C VAL A 207 -4.96 13.56 -14.12
N GLY A 208 -5.01 12.23 -14.23
CA GLY A 208 -5.63 11.57 -15.37
C GLY A 208 -7.11 11.94 -15.51
N THR A 209 -7.86 11.84 -14.41
CA THR A 209 -9.25 12.25 -14.31
C THR A 209 -9.56 12.90 -12.96
N VAL A 210 -10.65 13.67 -12.91
CA VAL A 210 -11.22 14.22 -11.68
C VAL A 210 -12.46 13.38 -11.33
N GLY A 211 -12.38 12.67 -10.20
CA GLY A 211 -13.41 11.80 -9.69
C GLY A 211 -14.36 12.49 -8.71
N GLU A 212 -15.26 11.69 -8.14
CA GLU A 212 -16.27 12.15 -7.19
C GLU A 212 -15.63 12.78 -5.95
N GLY A 213 -16.16 13.92 -5.50
CA GLY A 213 -15.74 14.57 -4.27
C GLY A 213 -14.30 15.11 -4.27
N ALA A 214 -13.66 15.25 -5.44
CA ALA A 214 -12.27 15.70 -5.56
C ALA A 214 -12.00 17.05 -4.87
N GLU A 215 -12.99 17.93 -4.75
CA GLU A 215 -12.88 19.24 -4.08
C GLU A 215 -12.38 19.16 -2.62
N ILE A 216 -12.59 18.02 -1.93
CA ILE A 216 -12.06 17.84 -0.58
C ILE A 216 -10.53 18.01 -0.52
N ASN A 217 -9.83 17.71 -1.62
CA ASN A 217 -8.38 17.81 -1.70
C ASN A 217 -7.85 19.25 -1.52
N PHE A 218 -8.67 20.27 -1.78
CA PHE A 218 -8.31 21.67 -1.47
C PHE A 218 -8.09 21.88 0.04
N GLN A 219 -8.82 21.14 0.87
CA GLN A 219 -8.66 21.17 2.34
C GLN A 219 -7.46 20.35 2.81
N HIS A 220 -6.87 19.54 1.92
CA HIS A 220 -5.73 18.67 2.20
C HIS A 220 -4.42 19.14 1.53
N GLY A 221 -4.35 20.43 1.21
CA GLY A 221 -3.11 21.11 0.83
C GLY A 221 -2.84 21.18 -0.67
N ILE A 222 -3.69 20.62 -1.53
CA ILE A 222 -3.60 20.84 -2.98
C ILE A 222 -4.23 22.21 -3.27
N ASP A 223 -3.50 23.16 -3.87
CA ASP A 223 -4.06 24.49 -4.20
C ASP A 223 -4.80 24.49 -5.53
N TYR A 224 -4.38 23.64 -6.45
CA TYR A 224 -4.98 23.51 -7.77
C TYR A 224 -4.81 22.10 -8.30
N PHE A 225 -5.82 21.57 -8.99
CA PHE A 225 -5.69 20.34 -9.75
C PHE A 225 -6.40 20.46 -11.09
N THR A 226 -5.88 19.77 -12.11
CA THR A 226 -6.53 19.70 -13.43
C THR A 226 -6.36 18.34 -14.07
N SER A 227 -7.37 17.93 -14.82
CA SER A 227 -7.29 16.80 -15.73
C SER A 227 -6.27 17.08 -16.84
N ILE A 228 -5.47 16.07 -17.20
CA ILE A 228 -4.60 16.12 -18.37
C ILE A 228 -5.36 15.84 -19.68
N LEU A 229 -6.57 15.30 -19.60
CA LEU A 229 -7.39 15.04 -20.78
C LEU A 229 -7.88 16.35 -21.40
N THR A 230 -7.62 16.52 -22.69
CA THR A 230 -8.01 17.71 -23.45
C THR A 230 -9.35 17.56 -24.16
N HIS A 231 -9.80 16.32 -24.36
CA HIS A 231 -11.06 15.97 -25.01
C HIS A 231 -11.53 14.58 -24.55
N PRO A 232 -12.81 14.24 -24.72
CA PRO A 232 -13.29 12.89 -24.45
C PRO A 232 -12.60 11.87 -25.36
N CYS A 233 -11.97 10.85 -24.78
CA CYS A 233 -11.31 9.76 -25.49
C CYS A 233 -11.55 8.41 -24.78
N GLY A 234 -11.19 7.30 -25.44
CA GLY A 234 -11.25 5.98 -24.81
C GLY A 234 -10.19 5.81 -23.71
N LEU A 235 -10.42 4.91 -22.75
CA LEU A 235 -9.46 4.66 -21.66
C LEU A 235 -8.08 4.20 -22.18
N ASN A 236 -8.06 3.27 -23.14
CA ASN A 236 -6.80 2.80 -23.72
C ASN A 236 -6.06 3.92 -24.43
N GLU A 237 -6.77 4.75 -25.18
CA GLU A 237 -6.20 5.92 -25.85
C GLU A 237 -5.63 6.93 -24.84
N ALA A 238 -6.35 7.20 -23.75
CA ALA A 238 -5.86 8.06 -22.67
C ALA A 238 -4.56 7.52 -22.07
N ILE A 239 -4.49 6.21 -21.79
CA ILE A 239 -3.30 5.55 -21.25
C ILE A 239 -2.14 5.65 -22.26
N ASP A 240 -2.38 5.29 -23.52
CA ASP A 240 -1.37 5.30 -24.58
C ASP A 240 -0.80 6.70 -24.84
N GLN A 241 -1.63 7.75 -24.71
CA GLN A 241 -1.23 9.14 -24.93
C GLN A 241 -0.78 9.88 -23.66
N THR A 242 -0.73 9.22 -22.49
CA THR A 242 -0.48 9.86 -21.19
C THR A 242 0.75 10.79 -21.20
N ALA A 243 1.84 10.37 -21.83
CA ALA A 243 3.08 11.16 -21.85
C ALA A 243 2.89 12.51 -22.57
N THR A 244 2.21 12.51 -23.72
CA THR A 244 1.92 13.74 -24.49
C THR A 244 0.94 14.61 -23.71
N LEU A 245 -0.16 14.03 -23.23
CA LEU A 245 -1.19 14.75 -22.48
C LEU A 245 -0.63 15.41 -21.21
N LEU A 246 0.22 14.71 -20.47
CA LEU A 246 0.86 15.24 -19.26
C LEU A 246 1.85 16.37 -19.60
N THR A 247 2.61 16.24 -20.69
CA THR A 247 3.53 17.29 -21.16
C THR A 247 2.76 18.55 -21.54
N ASP A 248 1.70 18.41 -22.33
CA ASP A 248 0.85 19.52 -22.76
C ASP A 248 0.18 20.20 -21.55
N ALA A 249 -0.33 19.42 -20.59
CA ALA A 249 -0.91 19.95 -19.37
C ALA A 249 0.13 20.71 -18.52
N ALA A 250 1.33 20.17 -18.36
CA ALA A 250 2.42 20.85 -17.65
C ALA A 250 2.82 22.17 -18.34
N GLU A 251 2.89 22.20 -19.68
CA GLU A 251 3.12 23.44 -20.43
C GLU A 251 2.01 24.47 -20.19
N GLN A 252 0.74 24.05 -20.24
CA GLN A 252 -0.40 24.93 -19.99
C GLN A 252 -0.35 25.53 -18.58
N ILE A 253 0.00 24.74 -17.56
CA ILE A 253 0.21 25.24 -16.20
C ILE A 253 1.36 26.23 -16.14
N ALA A 254 2.51 25.94 -16.76
CA ALA A 254 3.63 26.88 -16.80
C ALA A 254 3.22 28.22 -17.43
N ARG A 255 2.45 28.19 -18.53
CA ARG A 255 1.90 29.40 -19.17
C ARG A 255 0.94 30.15 -18.25
N LEU A 256 0.05 29.46 -17.55
CA LEU A 256 -0.87 30.06 -16.60
C LEU A 256 -0.12 30.76 -15.45
N LEU A 257 0.93 30.14 -14.93
CA LEU A 257 1.79 30.73 -13.90
C LEU A 257 2.51 31.99 -14.39
N LEU A 258 2.99 32.00 -15.65
CA LEU A 258 3.56 33.20 -16.26
C LEU A 258 2.54 34.33 -16.35
N VAL A 259 1.30 34.04 -16.77
CA VAL A 259 0.21 35.03 -16.77
C VAL A 259 -0.06 35.55 -15.36
N GLY A 260 -0.14 34.67 -14.36
CA GLY A 260 -0.31 35.06 -12.95
C GLY A 260 0.81 35.97 -12.44
N LYS A 261 2.06 35.71 -12.85
CA LYS A 261 3.22 36.55 -12.51
C LYS A 261 3.11 37.95 -13.11
N GLU A 262 2.62 38.09 -14.34
CA GLU A 262 2.41 39.41 -14.96
C GLU A 262 1.25 40.18 -14.30
N ILE A 263 0.16 39.50 -13.89
CA ILE A 263 -0.96 40.14 -13.16
C ILE A 263 -0.45 40.83 -11.87
N ARG A 264 0.42 40.15 -11.12
CA ARG A 264 1.01 40.70 -9.88
C ARG A 264 1.84 41.96 -10.13
N ARG A 265 2.51 42.06 -11.28
CA ARG A 265 3.28 43.28 -11.65
C ARG A 265 2.36 44.47 -11.93
N CYS A 266 1.18 44.22 -12.49
CA CYS A 266 0.22 45.27 -12.83
C CYS A 266 -0.54 45.83 -11.62
N THR A 267 -0.66 45.08 -10.52
CA THR A 267 -1.56 45.43 -9.40
C THR A 267 -0.87 45.85 -8.10
N PHE A 268 0.46 45.76 -7.99
CA PHE A 268 1.21 46.10 -6.76
C PHE A 268 2.56 46.80 -7.02
N THR A 269 2.61 47.72 -7.97
CA THR A 269 3.67 48.73 -8.04
C THR A 269 3.20 50.00 -7.34
N ASP A 270 3.44 50.06 -6.02
CA ASP A 270 3.68 51.33 -5.31
C ASP A 270 5.18 51.63 -5.36
#